data_AF-A0AAW3KEE8-F1
#
_entry.id   AF-A0AAW3KEE8-F1
#
_cell.length_a   1.000
_cell.length_b   1.000
_cell.length_c   1.000
_cell.angle_alpha   90.00
_cell.angle_beta   90.00
_cell.angle_gamma   90.00
#
_symmetry.space_group_name_H-M   'P 1'
#
loop_
_entity.id
_entity.type
_entity.pdbx_description
1 polymer ?
#
loop_
_entity_poly.entity_id
_entity_poly.type
_entity_poly.pdbx_seq_one_letter_code
_entity_poly.pdbx_strand_id
1 'polypeptide(L)'
;MKPSQLFRIPWYAAHRSLRWMAVVLLTVCAGSAIGLGLFGSKPGHFAGAIFMFGVGLLFVWAFFLSTTLLLAIDAWQLRVPAIQRQIVASLLLHAGLGIAVPTLVLGMLGAPVLNTAVVLTLCTSVGLAFALMPRYCAIFFGLMPTLGNTLWHRLHLPGIDDPRFVLLALPLILLSLLLIVICWRRLLRVGSSRAQGWSSPMVLQYRSGGWGQWSAIGDLRQLQQRPDWLQLAVSLDGVGPTAPHKALRVALGGWYLPQTWRSYARQLGLMIGFIALPLLGVAWLLHWGGQDAQAAVAMRGVLIGSLGMVGGVAGPMICTFSLIWLNRRWQQANAELPLLALLPGLGEPAQARRQVVRAGLGLPLVLHALLALLIGVAMLCWHGHVAMLSFLLLAQLGATTVTVAMLLNLFGGRRLSIWVSGAVLVTSFVLCLSSLLLPAISWGRHPVAGVEPLLLPLVGAWLLLGAGMIWLARRGWRGLMQLPHPFVQS
;
A
#
# COMPACT_ATOMS: atom_id res chain seq x y z
N MET A 1 -9.43 -34.68 11.87
CA MET A 1 -8.65 -33.50 12.35
C MET A 1 -9.54 -32.63 13.21
N LYS A 2 -9.00 -31.94 14.21
CA LYS A 2 -9.77 -31.00 15.01
C LYS A 2 -10.00 -29.72 14.18
N PRO A 3 -11.24 -29.20 14.04
CA PRO A 3 -11.51 -27.99 13.25
C PRO A 3 -10.71 -26.78 13.74
N SER A 4 -10.35 -26.75 15.03
CA SER A 4 -9.47 -25.76 15.63
C SER A 4 -8.08 -25.64 14.99
N GLN A 5 -7.58 -26.70 14.34
CA GLN A 5 -6.30 -26.65 13.62
C GLN A 5 -6.43 -25.84 12.33
N LEU A 6 -7.54 -25.99 11.59
CA LEU A 6 -7.76 -25.25 10.34
C LEU A 6 -7.80 -23.74 10.58
N PHE A 7 -8.41 -23.29 11.69
CA PHE A 7 -8.42 -21.88 12.06
C PHE A 7 -7.04 -21.28 12.35
N ARG A 8 -6.07 -22.09 12.79
CA ARG A 8 -4.76 -21.59 13.23
C ARG A 8 -3.75 -21.46 12.10
N ILE A 9 -3.93 -22.18 11.00
CA ILE A 9 -2.94 -22.22 9.89
C ILE A 9 -2.57 -20.81 9.39
N PRO A 10 -3.53 -19.88 9.15
CA PRO A 10 -3.18 -18.52 8.70
C PRO A 10 -2.36 -17.72 9.70
N TRP A 11 -2.65 -17.93 10.98
CA TRP A 11 -1.92 -17.26 12.05
C TRP A 11 -0.51 -17.79 12.21
N TYR A 12 -0.18 -19.00 11.77
CA TYR A 12 1.21 -19.45 11.77
C TYR A 12 1.97 -18.99 10.52
N ALA A 13 1.29 -18.91 9.37
CA ALA A 13 1.88 -18.53 8.09
C ALA A 13 2.30 -17.06 7.99
N ALA A 14 1.47 -16.16 8.53
CA ALA A 14 1.67 -14.73 8.37
C ALA A 14 2.72 -14.17 9.33
N HIS A 15 3.46 -13.15 8.89
CA HIS A 15 4.34 -12.36 9.76
C HIS A 15 3.55 -11.64 10.86
N ARG A 16 4.17 -11.42 12.02
CA ARG A 16 3.51 -10.79 13.18
C ARG A 16 2.90 -9.42 12.86
N SER A 17 3.59 -8.58 12.10
CA SER A 17 3.10 -7.26 11.69
C SER A 17 1.86 -7.35 10.80
N LEU A 18 1.85 -8.32 9.89
CA LEU A 18 0.75 -8.55 8.95
C LEU A 18 -0.50 -9.08 9.66
N ARG A 19 -0.35 -9.94 10.69
CA ARG A 19 -1.44 -10.39 11.56
C ARG A 19 -2.18 -9.21 12.18
N TRP A 20 -1.44 -8.29 12.80
CA TRP A 20 -2.02 -7.11 13.45
C TRP A 20 -2.63 -6.15 12.44
N MET A 21 -1.97 -5.91 11.31
CA MET A 21 -2.52 -5.06 10.25
C MET A 21 -3.84 -5.62 9.72
N ALA A 22 -3.93 -6.94 9.51
CA ALA A 22 -5.17 -7.59 9.09
C ALA A 22 -6.27 -7.47 10.15
N VAL A 23 -5.96 -7.70 11.43
CA VAL A 23 -6.92 -7.54 12.53
C VAL A 23 -7.42 -6.11 12.59
N VAL A 24 -6.53 -5.12 12.67
CA VAL A 24 -6.91 -3.71 12.82
C VAL A 24 -7.76 -3.27 11.64
N LEU A 25 -7.31 -3.53 10.39
CA LEU A 25 -8.07 -3.11 9.22
C LEU A 25 -9.44 -3.80 9.16
N LEU A 26 -9.50 -5.12 9.42
CA LEU A 26 -10.76 -5.85 9.42
C LEU A 26 -11.70 -5.33 10.53
N THR A 27 -11.18 -5.02 11.72
CA THR A 27 -11.99 -4.44 12.81
C THR A 27 -12.50 -3.05 12.48
N VAL A 28 -11.69 -2.21 11.83
CA VAL A 28 -12.12 -0.88 11.39
C VAL A 28 -13.20 -1.01 10.31
N CYS A 29 -12.95 -1.81 9.27
CA CYS A 29 -13.91 -2.06 8.20
C CYS A 29 -15.22 -2.68 8.71
N ALA A 30 -15.14 -3.67 9.60
CA ALA A 30 -16.31 -4.30 10.20
C ALA A 30 -17.05 -3.35 11.14
N GLY A 31 -16.34 -2.58 11.96
CA GLY A 31 -16.92 -1.56 12.82
C GLY A 31 -17.64 -0.47 12.02
N SER A 32 -17.03 0.01 10.93
CA SER A 32 -17.68 0.94 9.99
C SER A 32 -18.91 0.32 9.31
N ALA A 33 -18.84 -0.95 8.91
CA ALA A 33 -19.97 -1.65 8.32
C ALA A 33 -21.13 -1.81 9.30
N ILE A 34 -20.86 -2.19 10.55
CA ILE A 34 -21.85 -2.27 11.62
C ILE A 34 -22.46 -0.88 11.88
N GLY A 35 -21.62 0.15 11.96
CA GLY A 35 -22.08 1.52 12.18
C GLY A 35 -23.02 2.01 11.07
N LEU A 36 -22.66 1.78 9.80
CA LEU A 36 -23.50 2.13 8.65
C LEU A 36 -24.78 1.28 8.59
N GLY A 37 -24.69 -0.01 8.94
CA GLY A 37 -25.83 -0.93 8.95
C GLY A 37 -26.86 -0.58 10.03
N LEU A 38 -26.42 -0.22 11.24
CA LEU A 38 -27.30 0.03 12.39
C LEU A 38 -27.78 1.48 12.49
N PHE A 39 -26.93 2.46 12.16
CA PHE A 39 -27.21 3.88 12.36
C PHE A 39 -27.41 4.66 11.05
N GLY A 40 -27.34 3.99 9.90
CA GLY A 40 -27.60 4.60 8.61
C GLY A 40 -29.09 4.93 8.44
N SER A 41 -29.43 6.21 8.37
CA SER A 41 -30.82 6.69 8.25
C SER A 41 -31.25 7.00 6.82
N LYS A 42 -30.32 6.94 5.86
CA LYS A 42 -30.56 7.33 4.47
C LYS A 42 -30.63 6.07 3.56
N PRO A 43 -31.40 6.11 2.45
CA PRO A 43 -31.48 4.99 1.50
C PRO A 43 -30.09 4.64 0.94
N GLY A 44 -29.78 3.35 0.86
CA GLY A 44 -28.48 2.82 0.39
C GLY A 44 -27.40 2.63 1.48
N HIS A 45 -27.74 2.79 2.76
CA HIS A 45 -26.80 2.57 3.87
C HIS A 45 -26.26 1.12 3.92
N PHE A 46 -27.04 0.12 3.51
CA PHE A 46 -26.59 -1.27 3.40
C PHE A 46 -25.53 -1.47 2.31
N ALA A 47 -25.64 -0.85 1.13
CA ALA A 47 -24.56 -0.88 0.14
C ALA A 47 -23.24 -0.35 0.71
N GLY A 48 -23.29 0.74 1.49
CA GLY A 48 -22.14 1.26 2.21
C GLY A 48 -21.54 0.25 3.20
N ALA A 49 -22.38 -0.41 3.99
CA ALA A 49 -21.94 -1.44 4.93
C ALA A 49 -21.31 -2.65 4.23
N ILE A 50 -21.94 -3.17 3.18
CA ILE A 50 -21.45 -4.30 2.36
C ILE A 50 -20.09 -3.94 1.75
N PHE A 51 -19.98 -2.73 1.16
CA PHE A 51 -18.75 -2.27 0.55
C PHE A 51 -17.61 -2.14 1.57
N MET A 52 -17.85 -1.51 2.72
CA MET A 52 -16.84 -1.33 3.77
C MET A 52 -16.31 -2.66 4.29
N PHE A 53 -17.19 -3.64 4.54
CA PHE A 53 -16.76 -4.98 4.92
C PHE A 53 -16.01 -5.69 3.79
N GLY A 54 -16.48 -5.55 2.55
CA GLY A 54 -15.85 -6.10 1.35
C GLY A 54 -14.41 -5.59 1.15
N VAL A 55 -14.15 -4.30 1.40
CA VAL A 55 -12.79 -3.73 1.36
C VAL A 55 -11.88 -4.41 2.39
N GLY A 56 -12.37 -4.66 3.61
CA GLY A 56 -11.67 -5.40 4.64
C GLY A 56 -11.33 -6.82 4.20
N LEU A 57 -12.30 -7.56 3.64
CA LEU A 57 -12.07 -8.90 3.09
C LEU A 57 -11.05 -8.89 1.94
N LEU A 58 -11.19 -7.97 0.99
CA LEU A 58 -10.28 -7.83 -0.14
C LEU A 58 -8.83 -7.71 0.36
N PHE A 59 -8.60 -6.85 1.36
CA PHE A 59 -7.28 -6.71 1.96
C PHE A 59 -6.79 -7.98 2.65
N VAL A 60 -7.64 -8.61 3.46
CA VAL A 60 -7.29 -9.86 4.17
C VAL A 60 -6.88 -10.94 3.18
N TRP A 61 -7.58 -11.07 2.06
CA TRP A 61 -7.27 -12.03 1.00
C TRP A 61 -6.03 -11.65 0.18
N ALA A 62 -5.85 -10.37 -0.12
CA ALA A 62 -4.70 -9.86 -0.86
C ALA A 62 -3.38 -10.02 -0.09
N PHE A 63 -3.38 -9.67 1.20
CA PHE A 63 -2.16 -9.52 1.98
C PHE A 63 -1.97 -10.64 3.00
N PHE A 64 -2.99 -10.97 3.81
CA PHE A 64 -2.85 -11.87 4.96
C PHE A 64 -2.99 -13.35 4.58
N LEU A 65 -4.15 -13.76 4.07
CA LEU A 65 -4.44 -15.16 3.73
C LEU A 65 -3.56 -15.65 2.58
N SER A 66 -3.11 -14.76 1.70
CA SER A 66 -2.17 -15.12 0.64
C SER A 66 -0.85 -15.68 1.17
N THR A 67 -0.42 -15.35 2.39
CA THR A 67 0.78 -15.99 2.99
C THR A 67 0.60 -17.49 3.26
N THR A 68 -0.62 -17.96 3.55
CA THR A 68 -0.89 -19.41 3.66
C THR A 68 -0.79 -20.12 2.32
N LEU A 69 -1.08 -19.41 1.25
CA LEU A 69 -0.96 -19.92 -0.10
C LEU A 69 0.51 -20.23 -0.44
N LEU A 70 1.46 -19.46 0.11
CA LEU A 70 2.89 -19.78 0.04
C LEU A 70 3.22 -21.11 0.72
N LEU A 71 2.68 -21.35 1.92
CA LEU A 71 2.85 -22.63 2.59
C LEU A 71 2.26 -23.78 1.77
N ALA A 72 1.14 -23.58 1.09
CA ALA A 72 0.57 -24.58 0.20
C ALA A 72 1.47 -24.87 -1.02
N ILE A 73 2.16 -23.86 -1.55
CA ILE A 73 3.14 -24.02 -2.64
C ILE A 73 4.36 -24.79 -2.14
N ASP A 74 4.90 -24.40 -0.98
CA ASP A 74 6.07 -25.07 -0.41
C ASP A 74 5.74 -26.53 -0.05
N ALA A 75 4.55 -26.80 0.50
CA ALA A 75 4.08 -28.17 0.77
C ALA A 75 3.94 -29.00 -0.52
N TRP A 76 3.50 -28.38 -1.63
CA TRP A 76 3.44 -29.05 -2.92
C TRP A 76 4.84 -29.35 -3.49
N GLN A 77 5.76 -28.39 -3.39
CA GLN A 77 7.15 -28.56 -3.85
C GLN A 77 7.88 -29.65 -3.04
N LEU A 78 7.61 -29.73 -1.74
CA LEU A 78 8.11 -30.78 -0.84
C LEU A 78 7.36 -32.11 -1.00
N ARG A 79 6.37 -32.19 -1.90
CA ARG A 79 5.55 -33.38 -2.18
C ARG A 79 4.83 -33.92 -0.94
N VAL A 80 4.28 -33.02 -0.11
CA VAL A 80 3.49 -33.38 1.08
C VAL A 80 2.00 -33.06 0.86
N PRO A 81 1.26 -33.91 0.13
CA PRO A 81 -0.11 -33.60 -0.32
C PRO A 81 -1.12 -33.51 0.83
N ALA A 82 -0.88 -34.22 1.94
CA ALA A 82 -1.76 -34.15 3.11
C ALA A 82 -1.77 -32.74 3.73
N ILE A 83 -0.60 -32.13 3.91
CA ILE A 83 -0.47 -30.77 4.45
C ILE A 83 -1.07 -29.75 3.47
N GLN A 84 -0.81 -29.91 2.17
CA GLN A 84 -1.37 -29.03 1.15
C GLN A 84 -2.90 -29.04 1.17
N ARG A 85 -3.54 -30.22 1.22
CA ARG A 85 -5.01 -30.35 1.30
C ARG A 85 -5.57 -29.67 2.56
N GLN A 86 -4.88 -29.76 3.69
CA GLN A 86 -5.28 -29.10 4.93
C GLN A 86 -5.22 -27.57 4.83
N ILE A 87 -4.17 -27.03 4.21
CA ILE A 87 -4.03 -25.59 4.00
C ILE A 87 -5.14 -25.07 3.08
N VAL A 88 -5.43 -25.78 2.00
CA VAL A 88 -6.53 -25.43 1.07
C VAL A 88 -7.88 -25.50 1.79
N ALA A 89 -8.13 -26.54 2.59
CA ALA A 89 -9.35 -26.66 3.39
C ALA A 89 -9.49 -25.50 4.39
N SER A 90 -8.39 -25.07 5.02
CA SER A 90 -8.36 -23.89 5.88
C SER A 90 -8.73 -22.62 5.10
N LEU A 91 -8.17 -22.40 3.91
CA LEU A 91 -8.51 -21.26 3.07
C LEU A 91 -10.00 -21.25 2.68
N LEU A 92 -10.54 -22.39 2.26
CA LEU A 92 -11.96 -22.54 1.92
C LEU A 92 -12.87 -22.28 3.12
N LEU A 93 -12.48 -22.74 4.32
CA LEU A 93 -13.21 -22.47 5.56
C LEU A 93 -13.25 -20.96 5.86
N HIS A 94 -12.12 -20.27 5.75
CA HIS A 94 -12.07 -18.81 5.96
C HIS A 94 -12.85 -18.05 4.89
N ALA A 95 -12.90 -18.54 3.65
CA ALA A 95 -13.74 -17.96 2.59
C ALA A 95 -15.22 -18.12 2.93
N GLY A 96 -15.64 -19.35 3.28
CA GLY A 96 -17.01 -19.64 3.67
C GLY A 96 -17.46 -18.79 4.86
N LEU A 97 -16.67 -18.71 5.92
CA LEU A 97 -17.01 -17.90 7.10
C LEU A 97 -16.95 -16.40 6.83
N GLY A 98 -15.95 -15.93 6.09
CA GLY A 98 -15.79 -14.52 5.74
C GLY A 98 -16.91 -14.00 4.84
N ILE A 99 -17.63 -14.87 4.12
CA ILE A 99 -18.77 -14.51 3.28
C ILE A 99 -20.09 -14.79 4.02
N ALA A 100 -20.30 -16.01 4.51
CA ALA A 100 -21.58 -16.44 5.07
C ALA A 100 -21.97 -15.66 6.34
N VAL A 101 -21.05 -15.46 7.28
CA VAL A 101 -21.34 -14.77 8.55
C VAL A 101 -21.82 -13.32 8.31
N PRO A 102 -21.06 -12.45 7.62
CA PRO A 102 -21.53 -11.09 7.36
C PRO A 102 -22.77 -11.03 6.47
N THR A 103 -22.92 -11.96 5.51
CA THR A 103 -24.15 -12.05 4.70
C THR A 103 -25.38 -12.35 5.57
N LEU A 104 -25.27 -13.29 6.52
CA LEU A 104 -26.36 -13.61 7.44
C LEU A 104 -26.67 -12.44 8.38
N VAL A 105 -25.64 -11.84 8.99
CA VAL A 105 -25.81 -10.71 9.91
C VAL A 105 -26.44 -9.51 9.21
N LEU A 106 -25.93 -9.11 8.04
CA LEU A 106 -26.51 -8.00 7.28
C LEU A 106 -27.90 -8.36 6.74
N GLY A 107 -28.12 -9.61 6.34
CA GLY A 107 -29.43 -10.11 5.92
C GLY A 107 -30.48 -10.03 7.03
N MET A 108 -30.12 -10.38 8.27
CA MET A 108 -31.00 -10.23 9.44
C MET A 108 -31.35 -8.77 9.74
N LEU A 109 -30.47 -7.83 9.37
CA LEU A 109 -30.72 -6.40 9.50
C LEU A 109 -31.55 -5.83 8.33
N GLY A 110 -31.85 -6.63 7.30
CA GLY A 110 -32.66 -6.22 6.14
C GLY A 110 -31.87 -5.96 4.85
N ALA A 111 -30.57 -6.23 4.82
CA ALA A 111 -29.78 -6.10 3.60
C ALA A 111 -30.12 -7.18 2.56
N PRO A 112 -30.01 -6.88 1.25
CA PRO A 112 -30.21 -7.89 0.20
C PRO A 112 -29.12 -8.99 0.30
N VAL A 113 -29.55 -10.17 0.75
CA VAL A 113 -28.67 -11.32 1.05
C VAL A 113 -27.82 -11.74 -0.16
N LEU A 114 -28.45 -11.84 -1.33
CA LEU A 114 -27.78 -12.26 -2.56
C LEU A 114 -26.71 -11.24 -3.00
N ASN A 115 -27.06 -9.95 -3.02
CA ASN A 115 -26.12 -8.89 -3.39
C ASN A 115 -24.95 -8.83 -2.42
N THR A 116 -25.22 -8.99 -1.12
CA THR A 116 -24.18 -9.08 -0.09
C THR A 116 -23.23 -10.25 -0.36
N ALA A 117 -23.75 -11.46 -0.54
CA ALA A 117 -22.93 -12.65 -0.80
C ALA A 117 -22.06 -12.48 -2.05
N VAL A 118 -22.63 -11.93 -3.12
CA VAL A 118 -21.95 -11.72 -4.40
C VAL A 118 -20.83 -10.67 -4.28
N VAL A 119 -21.08 -9.53 -3.62
CA VAL A 119 -20.04 -8.51 -3.39
C VAL A 119 -18.89 -9.06 -2.56
N LEU A 120 -19.18 -9.76 -1.46
CA LEU A 120 -18.14 -10.32 -0.59
C LEU A 120 -17.33 -11.43 -1.29
N THR A 121 -17.98 -12.23 -2.14
CA THR A 121 -17.32 -13.22 -3.00
C THR A 121 -16.43 -12.55 -4.04
N LEU A 122 -16.91 -11.47 -4.67
CA LEU A 122 -16.13 -10.68 -5.61
C LEU A 122 -14.89 -10.10 -4.92
N CYS A 123 -15.04 -9.41 -3.78
CA CYS A 123 -13.92 -8.86 -3.01
C CYS A 123 -12.89 -9.93 -2.60
N THR A 124 -13.36 -11.09 -2.15
CA THR A 124 -12.51 -12.23 -1.76
C THR A 124 -11.71 -12.78 -2.95
N SER A 125 -12.39 -13.07 -4.07
CA SER A 125 -11.76 -13.60 -5.28
C SER A 125 -10.81 -12.58 -5.92
N VAL A 126 -11.20 -11.31 -5.97
CA VAL A 126 -10.37 -10.20 -6.45
C VAL A 126 -9.12 -10.01 -5.59
N GLY A 127 -9.25 -10.06 -4.26
CA GLY A 127 -8.11 -9.95 -3.34
C GLY A 127 -7.12 -11.11 -3.55
N LEU A 128 -7.61 -12.34 -3.65
CA LEU A 128 -6.77 -13.50 -3.91
C LEU A 128 -6.12 -13.46 -5.32
N ALA A 129 -6.87 -13.02 -6.33
CA ALA A 129 -6.36 -12.81 -7.68
C ALA A 129 -5.21 -11.79 -7.68
N PHE A 130 -5.38 -10.65 -7.02
CA PHE A 130 -4.35 -9.63 -6.85
C PHE A 130 -3.06 -10.22 -6.24
N ALA A 131 -3.18 -11.06 -5.21
CA ALA A 131 -2.02 -11.68 -4.57
C ALA A 131 -1.24 -12.62 -5.50
N LEU A 132 -1.95 -13.29 -6.42
CA LEU A 132 -1.36 -14.25 -7.36
C LEU A 132 -0.86 -13.64 -8.67
N MET A 133 -1.32 -12.42 -9.00
CA MET A 133 -0.92 -11.73 -10.21
C MET A 133 0.54 -11.24 -10.16
N PRO A 134 1.19 -11.09 -11.33
CA PRO A 134 2.49 -10.44 -11.43
C PRO A 134 2.49 -9.02 -10.85
N ARG A 135 3.62 -8.57 -10.32
CA ARG A 135 3.72 -7.26 -9.63
C ARG A 135 3.34 -6.08 -10.49
N TYR A 136 3.69 -6.11 -11.78
CA TYR A 136 3.33 -5.02 -12.69
C TYR A 136 1.81 -4.86 -12.82
N CYS A 137 1.03 -5.93 -12.66
CA CYS A 137 -0.44 -5.87 -12.64
C CYS A 137 -0.98 -5.17 -11.39
N ALA A 138 -0.25 -5.15 -10.28
CA ALA A 138 -0.69 -4.49 -9.05
C ALA A 138 -0.88 -2.98 -9.23
N ILE A 139 -0.08 -2.35 -10.10
CA ILE A 139 -0.21 -0.93 -10.45
C ILE A 139 -1.56 -0.68 -11.13
N PHE A 140 -1.95 -1.53 -12.07
CA PHE A 140 -3.26 -1.45 -12.74
C PHE A 140 -4.41 -1.68 -11.76
N PHE A 141 -4.22 -2.56 -10.78
CA PHE A 141 -5.20 -2.81 -9.72
C PHE A 141 -5.49 -1.56 -8.88
N GLY A 142 -4.47 -0.75 -8.59
CA GLY A 142 -4.67 0.53 -7.91
C GLY A 142 -5.50 1.53 -8.72
N LEU A 143 -5.52 1.40 -10.04
CA LEU A 143 -6.28 2.26 -10.94
C LEU A 143 -7.65 1.66 -11.32
N MET A 144 -7.96 0.44 -10.86
CA MET A 144 -9.25 -0.22 -11.11
C MET A 144 -10.46 0.53 -10.55
N PRO A 145 -10.45 1.13 -9.35
CA PRO A 145 -11.61 1.89 -8.85
C PRO A 145 -11.98 3.03 -9.80
N THR A 146 -10.96 3.68 -10.34
CA THR A 146 -11.05 4.79 -11.28
C THR A 146 -11.62 4.34 -12.62
N LEU A 147 -11.03 3.30 -13.23
CA LEU A 147 -11.50 2.66 -14.46
C LEU A 147 -12.93 2.12 -14.31
N GLY A 148 -13.19 1.44 -13.18
CA GLY A 148 -14.46 0.88 -12.82
C GLY A 148 -15.53 1.96 -12.76
N ASN A 149 -15.29 3.07 -12.06
CA ASN A 149 -16.22 4.19 -12.00
C ASN A 149 -16.56 4.77 -13.38
N THR A 150 -15.56 4.90 -14.27
CA THR A 150 -15.78 5.39 -15.65
C THR A 150 -16.60 4.42 -16.49
N LEU A 151 -16.30 3.13 -16.43
CA LEU A 151 -17.07 2.10 -17.14
C LEU A 151 -18.49 2.00 -16.58
N TRP A 152 -18.64 2.09 -15.26
CA TRP A 152 -19.93 2.10 -14.57
C TRP A 152 -20.81 3.24 -15.03
N HIS A 153 -20.20 4.42 -15.17
CA HIS A 153 -20.88 5.62 -15.65
C HIS A 153 -21.35 5.48 -17.10
N ARG A 154 -20.51 4.97 -18.00
CA ARG A 154 -20.87 4.85 -19.43
C ARG A 154 -21.88 3.76 -19.71
N LEU A 155 -21.71 2.61 -19.08
CA LEU A 155 -22.57 1.44 -19.33
C LEU A 155 -23.86 1.48 -18.50
N HIS A 156 -24.10 2.56 -17.73
CA HIS A 156 -25.26 2.72 -16.86
C HIS A 156 -25.49 1.49 -15.98
N LEU A 157 -24.40 1.01 -15.35
CA LEU A 157 -24.43 -0.25 -14.63
C LEU A 157 -25.25 -0.15 -13.34
N PRO A 158 -26.01 -1.21 -12.99
CA PRO A 158 -26.86 -1.24 -11.80
C PRO A 158 -26.03 -1.19 -10.52
N GLY A 159 -26.38 -0.33 -9.55
CA GLY A 159 -25.66 -0.19 -8.28
C GLY A 159 -25.78 -1.42 -7.36
N ILE A 160 -25.00 -1.46 -6.27
CA ILE A 160 -24.95 -2.62 -5.34
C ILE A 160 -26.33 -2.96 -4.76
N ASP A 161 -27.22 -1.99 -4.60
CA ASP A 161 -28.58 -2.20 -4.08
C ASP A 161 -29.57 -2.75 -5.14
N ASP A 162 -29.21 -2.70 -6.44
CA ASP A 162 -30.06 -3.17 -7.53
C ASP A 162 -29.85 -4.69 -7.74
N PRO A 163 -30.90 -5.52 -7.81
CA PRO A 163 -30.77 -6.96 -8.06
C PRO A 163 -30.05 -7.29 -9.38
N ARG A 164 -30.09 -6.40 -10.38
CA ARG A 164 -29.39 -6.58 -11.67
C ARG A 164 -27.86 -6.56 -11.51
N PHE A 165 -27.32 -6.02 -10.42
CA PHE A 165 -25.89 -6.05 -10.10
C PHE A 165 -25.34 -7.47 -10.07
N VAL A 166 -26.14 -8.45 -9.64
CA VAL A 166 -25.74 -9.85 -9.57
C VAL A 166 -25.35 -10.39 -10.95
N LEU A 167 -26.07 -10.00 -12.00
CA LEU A 167 -25.80 -10.43 -13.38
C LEU A 167 -24.44 -9.92 -13.90
N LEU A 168 -24.00 -8.76 -13.41
CA LEU A 168 -22.68 -8.21 -13.73
C LEU A 168 -21.56 -8.80 -12.86
N ALA A 169 -21.82 -8.99 -11.57
CA ALA A 169 -20.81 -9.43 -10.63
C ALA A 169 -20.46 -10.93 -10.79
N LEU A 170 -21.42 -11.78 -11.16
CA LEU A 170 -21.19 -13.20 -11.43
C LEU A 170 -20.09 -13.46 -12.48
N PRO A 171 -20.13 -12.89 -13.70
CA PRO A 171 -19.07 -13.10 -14.68
C PRO A 171 -17.72 -12.55 -14.21
N LEU A 172 -17.68 -11.45 -13.44
CA LEU A 172 -16.44 -10.93 -12.85
C LEU A 172 -15.85 -11.88 -11.80
N ILE A 173 -16.69 -12.52 -10.99
CA ILE A 173 -16.27 -13.56 -10.05
C ILE A 173 -15.68 -14.75 -10.82
N LEU A 174 -16.38 -15.24 -11.85
CA LEU A 174 -15.90 -16.36 -12.66
C LEU A 174 -14.56 -16.06 -13.33
N LEU A 175 -14.40 -14.86 -13.89
CA LEU A 175 -13.14 -14.41 -14.47
C LEU A 175 -12.01 -14.34 -13.42
N SER A 176 -12.31 -13.83 -12.23
CA SER A 176 -11.35 -13.75 -11.13
C SER A 176 -10.92 -15.13 -10.65
N LEU A 177 -11.86 -16.07 -10.52
CA LEU A 177 -11.59 -17.47 -10.17
C LEU A 177 -10.75 -18.17 -11.25
N LEU A 178 -11.07 -17.97 -12.53
CA LEU A 178 -10.29 -18.49 -13.64
C LEU A 178 -8.84 -17.98 -13.58
N LEU A 179 -8.67 -16.67 -13.34
CA LEU A 179 -7.35 -16.06 -13.19
C LEU A 179 -6.58 -16.64 -12.00
N ILE A 180 -7.23 -16.83 -10.85
CA ILE A 180 -6.65 -17.51 -9.68
C ILE A 180 -6.14 -18.89 -10.07
N VAL A 181 -6.96 -19.71 -10.75
CA VAL A 181 -6.59 -21.07 -11.16
C VAL A 181 -5.39 -21.05 -12.12
N ILE A 182 -5.39 -20.15 -13.11
CA ILE A 182 -4.30 -20.01 -14.07
C ILE A 182 -3.00 -19.60 -13.37
N CYS A 183 -3.04 -18.53 -12.57
CA CYS A 183 -1.87 -18.03 -11.85
C CYS A 183 -1.34 -19.05 -10.83
N TRP A 184 -2.24 -19.76 -10.12
CA TRP A 184 -1.88 -20.84 -9.21
C TRP A 184 -1.15 -21.98 -9.94
N ARG A 185 -1.73 -22.49 -11.04
CA ARG A 185 -1.09 -23.55 -11.85
C ARG A 185 0.26 -23.11 -12.39
N ARG A 186 0.40 -21.87 -12.85
CA ARG A 186 1.67 -21.31 -13.32
C ARG A 186 2.71 -21.30 -12.21
N LEU A 187 2.32 -20.89 -11.00
CA LEU A 187 3.21 -20.79 -9.85
C LEU A 187 3.72 -22.17 -9.37
N LEU A 188 2.85 -23.19 -9.41
CA LEU A 188 3.26 -24.57 -9.13
C LEU A 188 4.26 -25.08 -10.19
N ARG A 189 4.06 -24.80 -11.48
CA ARG A 189 4.93 -25.30 -12.56
C ARG A 189 6.33 -24.68 -12.61
N VAL A 190 6.46 -23.38 -12.35
CA VAL A 190 7.72 -22.63 -12.56
C VAL A 190 8.71 -22.82 -11.40
N GLY A 191 8.24 -23.22 -10.21
CA GLY A 191 9.05 -23.28 -9.01
C GLY A 191 9.45 -21.88 -8.49
N SER A 192 9.67 -21.76 -7.17
CA SER A 192 10.02 -20.50 -6.50
C SER A 192 11.41 -19.98 -6.85
N SER A 193 12.28 -20.82 -7.41
CA SER A 193 13.69 -20.53 -7.67
C SER A 193 13.92 -19.61 -8.89
N ARG A 194 12.98 -19.55 -9.85
CA ARG A 194 13.10 -18.72 -11.07
C ARG A 194 12.29 -17.43 -11.08
N ALA A 195 11.34 -17.24 -10.16
CA ALA A 195 10.47 -16.07 -10.16
C ALA A 195 11.16 -14.83 -9.53
N GLN A 196 12.14 -14.27 -10.24
CA GLN A 196 12.81 -13.02 -9.89
C GLN A 196 12.35 -11.92 -10.86
N GLY A 197 12.03 -10.72 -10.37
CA GLY A 197 11.56 -9.62 -11.23
C GLY A 197 10.17 -9.09 -10.88
N TRP A 198 9.76 -8.06 -11.63
CA TRP A 198 8.39 -7.52 -11.65
C TRP A 198 7.36 -8.51 -12.18
N SER A 199 7.79 -9.54 -12.89
CA SER A 199 6.95 -10.65 -13.38
C SER A 199 6.60 -11.68 -12.31
N SER A 200 7.25 -11.62 -11.13
CA SER A 200 6.93 -12.53 -10.02
C SER A 200 5.57 -12.20 -9.40
N PRO A 201 4.83 -13.20 -8.89
CA PRO A 201 3.59 -12.95 -8.15
C PRO A 201 3.79 -12.04 -6.94
N MET A 202 2.77 -11.24 -6.62
CA MET A 202 2.74 -10.37 -5.43
C MET A 202 3.02 -11.16 -4.16
N VAL A 203 2.41 -12.33 -4.00
CA VAL A 203 2.52 -13.16 -2.81
C VAL A 203 3.96 -13.59 -2.50
N LEU A 204 4.82 -13.80 -3.52
CA LEU A 204 6.22 -14.18 -3.29
C LEU A 204 7.03 -13.09 -2.58
N GLN A 205 6.54 -11.84 -2.54
CA GLN A 205 7.20 -10.76 -1.80
C GLN A 205 7.27 -11.05 -0.30
N TYR A 206 6.36 -11.84 0.26
CA TYR A 206 6.31 -12.10 1.70
C TYR A 206 7.32 -13.15 2.17
N ARG A 207 7.95 -13.91 1.24
CA ARG A 207 8.89 -15.01 1.56
C ARG A 207 10.20 -14.51 2.18
N SER A 208 10.68 -13.34 1.77
CA SER A 208 11.96 -12.78 2.22
C SER A 208 11.90 -11.97 3.51
N GLY A 209 10.75 -11.91 4.21
CA GLY A 209 10.56 -11.10 5.42
C GLY A 209 10.69 -9.58 5.22
N GLY A 210 11.05 -9.13 4.01
CA GLY A 210 10.91 -7.78 3.47
C GLY A 210 10.14 -7.85 2.16
N TRP A 211 9.51 -6.75 1.74
CA TRP A 211 8.67 -6.61 0.55
C TRP A 211 9.41 -6.96 -0.76
N GLY A 212 9.68 -8.25 -0.99
CA GLY A 212 10.35 -8.81 -2.17
C GLY A 212 11.54 -8.00 -2.70
N GLN A 213 11.62 -7.91 -4.03
CA GLN A 213 12.73 -7.33 -4.78
C GLN A 213 13.01 -5.85 -4.48
N TRP A 214 12.10 -5.15 -3.79
CA TRP A 214 12.37 -3.81 -3.29
C TRP A 214 13.48 -3.79 -2.23
N SER A 215 13.64 -4.89 -1.48
CA SER A 215 14.80 -5.10 -0.59
C SER A 215 16.06 -5.56 -1.33
N ALA A 216 15.97 -5.88 -2.62
CA ALA A 216 17.06 -6.24 -3.51
C ALA A 216 17.41 -5.09 -4.49
N ILE A 217 16.84 -3.89 -4.30
CA ILE A 217 17.29 -2.69 -5.00
C ILE A 217 18.71 -2.40 -4.52
N GLY A 218 19.69 -2.69 -5.37
CA GLY A 218 21.12 -2.63 -5.04
C GLY A 218 21.78 -3.99 -4.81
N ASP A 219 21.06 -5.11 -4.96
CA ASP A 219 21.70 -6.42 -4.99
C ASP A 219 22.51 -6.55 -6.29
N LEU A 220 23.84 -6.56 -6.15
CA LEU A 220 24.80 -6.53 -7.25
C LEU A 220 24.57 -7.68 -8.23
N ARG A 221 24.16 -8.87 -7.74
CA ARG A 221 23.86 -10.03 -8.59
C ARG A 221 22.65 -9.79 -9.50
N GLN A 222 21.65 -9.04 -9.04
CA GLN A 222 20.48 -8.70 -9.85
C GLN A 222 20.73 -7.52 -10.77
N LEU A 223 21.59 -6.58 -10.39
CA LEU A 223 22.01 -5.48 -11.26
C LEU A 223 22.80 -5.99 -12.46
N GLN A 224 23.69 -6.97 -12.26
CA GLN A 224 24.47 -7.62 -13.32
C GLN A 224 23.62 -8.44 -14.31
N GLN A 225 22.43 -8.89 -13.90
CA GLN A 225 21.51 -9.66 -14.76
C GLN A 225 20.57 -8.78 -15.59
N ARG A 226 20.61 -7.45 -15.43
CA ARG A 226 19.78 -6.54 -16.23
C ARG A 226 20.48 -6.18 -17.53
N PRO A 227 19.77 -6.08 -18.66
CA PRO A 227 20.35 -5.55 -19.88
C PRO A 227 20.82 -4.10 -19.64
N ASP A 228 21.89 -3.69 -20.32
CA ASP A 228 22.63 -2.45 -20.03
C ASP A 228 21.74 -1.19 -19.98
N TRP A 229 20.67 -1.17 -20.79
CA TRP A 229 19.71 -0.06 -20.82
C TRP A 229 18.80 0.02 -19.56
N LEU A 230 18.70 -1.04 -18.76
CA LEU A 230 17.97 -1.11 -17.47
C LEU A 230 18.89 -1.11 -16.23
N GLN A 231 20.21 -1.11 -16.42
CA GLN A 231 21.16 -1.03 -15.32
C GLN A 231 21.13 0.37 -14.69
N LEU A 232 21.22 0.40 -13.36
CA LEU A 232 21.32 1.64 -12.60
C LEU A 232 22.70 2.26 -12.81
N ALA A 233 22.74 3.41 -13.46
CA ALA A 233 23.97 4.19 -13.59
C ALA A 233 24.14 5.08 -12.35
N VAL A 234 25.02 4.66 -11.45
CA VAL A 234 25.41 5.38 -10.23
C VAL A 234 26.23 6.61 -10.62
N SER A 235 25.90 7.77 -10.05
CA SER A 235 26.74 8.97 -10.18
C SER A 235 27.60 9.08 -8.93
N LEU A 236 28.92 9.00 -9.12
CA LEU A 236 29.91 9.25 -8.07
C LEU A 236 30.47 10.68 -8.15
N ASP A 237 29.87 11.53 -8.98
CA ASP A 237 30.37 12.87 -9.25
C ASP A 237 30.28 13.76 -8.00
N GLY A 238 31.44 14.24 -7.59
CA GLY A 238 31.61 15.02 -6.37
C GLY A 238 31.28 14.24 -5.10
N VAL A 239 31.42 12.91 -5.10
CA VAL A 239 31.43 12.09 -3.88
C VAL A 239 32.83 12.18 -3.26
N GLY A 240 32.92 12.64 -2.02
CA GLY A 240 34.19 12.80 -1.33
C GLY A 240 34.07 13.66 -0.07
N PRO A 241 35.21 14.03 0.55
CA PRO A 241 35.24 14.81 1.80
C PRO A 241 34.57 16.18 1.70
N THR A 242 34.51 16.76 0.50
CA THR A 242 33.85 18.06 0.25
C THR A 242 32.32 17.94 0.20
N ALA A 243 31.77 16.74 0.05
CA ALA A 243 30.33 16.46 0.02
C ALA A 243 29.96 15.21 0.84
N PRO A 244 30.14 15.25 2.17
CA PRO A 244 29.99 14.08 3.06
C PRO A 244 28.58 13.47 3.02
N HIS A 245 27.53 14.27 2.75
CA HIS A 245 26.18 13.75 2.60
C HIS A 245 26.01 12.82 1.38
N LYS A 246 26.72 13.08 0.26
CA LYS A 246 26.69 12.20 -0.91
C LYS A 246 27.45 10.91 -0.62
N ALA A 247 28.60 11.00 0.05
CA ALA A 247 29.35 9.82 0.50
C ALA A 247 28.51 8.95 1.44
N LEU A 248 27.78 9.57 2.37
CA LEU A 248 26.83 8.86 3.23
C LEU A 248 25.75 8.16 2.41
N ARG A 249 25.14 8.84 1.44
CA ARG A 249 24.10 8.24 0.58
C ARG A 249 24.63 7.05 -0.24
N VAL A 250 25.87 7.12 -0.71
CA VAL A 250 26.55 6.00 -1.39
C VAL A 250 26.73 4.83 -0.42
N ALA A 251 27.22 5.09 0.80
CA ALA A 251 27.41 4.07 1.83
C ALA A 251 26.10 3.42 2.29
N LEU A 252 25.00 4.20 2.35
CA LEU A 252 23.67 3.66 2.63
C LEU A 252 23.18 2.75 1.50
N GLY A 253 23.49 3.09 0.25
CA GLY A 253 23.15 2.30 -0.93
C GLY A 253 21.64 2.22 -1.23
N GLY A 254 21.28 1.36 -2.19
CA GLY A 254 19.89 1.06 -2.56
C GLY A 254 19.02 2.30 -2.83
N TRP A 255 17.95 2.46 -2.05
CA TRP A 255 17.00 3.58 -2.17
C TRP A 255 17.65 4.97 -2.07
N TYR A 256 18.76 5.09 -1.33
CA TYR A 256 19.45 6.36 -1.11
C TYR A 256 20.55 6.65 -2.13
N LEU A 257 20.94 5.66 -2.94
CA LEU A 257 22.09 5.72 -3.83
C LEU A 257 21.93 6.86 -4.86
N PRO A 258 22.90 7.78 -4.98
CA PRO A 258 22.88 8.81 -6.00
C PRO A 258 22.94 8.19 -7.41
N GLN A 259 22.01 8.56 -8.26
CA GLN A 259 21.95 8.10 -9.65
C GLN A 259 22.21 9.25 -10.60
N THR A 260 22.67 8.93 -11.81
CA THR A 260 22.74 9.90 -12.91
C THR A 260 21.35 10.39 -13.29
N TRP A 261 21.24 11.63 -13.80
CA TRP A 261 19.98 12.19 -14.29
C TRP A 261 19.30 11.27 -15.33
N ARG A 262 20.10 10.64 -16.22
CA ARG A 262 19.60 9.68 -17.21
C ARG A 262 18.98 8.43 -16.57
N SER A 263 19.51 7.96 -15.45
CA SER A 263 18.92 6.83 -14.69
C SER A 263 17.63 7.24 -14.01
N TYR A 264 17.60 8.42 -13.39
CA TYR A 264 16.37 8.97 -12.80
C TYR A 264 15.28 9.18 -13.85
N ALA A 265 15.59 9.79 -14.99
CA ALA A 265 14.65 10.00 -16.09
C ALA A 265 14.11 8.69 -16.65
N ARG A 266 14.94 7.64 -16.77
CA ARG A 266 14.50 6.29 -17.18
C ARG A 266 13.57 5.66 -16.14
N GLN A 267 13.91 5.70 -14.86
CA GLN A 267 13.08 5.13 -13.79
C GLN A 267 11.74 5.86 -13.66
N LEU A 268 11.79 7.18 -13.70
CA LEU A 268 10.62 8.05 -13.63
C LEU A 268 9.78 7.91 -14.90
N GLY A 269 10.39 7.81 -16.07
CA GLY A 269 9.73 7.52 -17.35
C GLY A 269 9.04 6.16 -17.36
N LEU A 270 9.65 5.12 -16.79
CA LEU A 270 9.02 3.81 -16.62
C LEU A 270 7.84 3.88 -15.65
N MET A 271 7.99 4.54 -14.49
CA MET A 271 6.90 4.73 -13.54
C MET A 271 5.74 5.53 -14.15
N ILE A 272 6.04 6.65 -14.81
CA ILE A 272 5.06 7.44 -15.55
C ILE A 272 4.43 6.57 -16.62
N GLY A 273 5.19 5.80 -17.40
CA GLY A 273 4.67 4.91 -18.43
C GLY A 273 3.67 3.90 -17.86
N PHE A 274 3.97 3.27 -16.73
CA PHE A 274 3.06 2.34 -16.07
C PHE A 274 1.77 3.00 -15.55
N ILE A 275 1.82 4.28 -15.16
CA ILE A 275 0.64 5.06 -14.74
C ILE A 275 -0.13 5.62 -15.96
N ALA A 276 0.60 6.06 -16.99
CA ALA A 276 0.07 6.68 -18.18
C ALA A 276 -0.63 5.68 -19.09
N LEU A 277 -0.12 4.45 -19.21
CA LEU A 277 -0.70 3.43 -20.08
C LEU A 277 -2.17 3.09 -19.73
N PRO A 278 -2.55 2.85 -18.47
CA PRO A 278 -3.96 2.71 -18.10
C PRO A 278 -4.76 4.01 -18.27
N LEU A 279 -4.18 5.18 -17.98
CA LEU A 279 -4.84 6.47 -18.23
C LEU A 279 -5.13 6.68 -19.72
N LEU A 280 -4.20 6.33 -20.61
CA LEU A 280 -4.35 6.35 -22.06
C LEU A 280 -5.38 5.32 -22.53
N GLY A 281 -5.44 4.14 -21.89
CA GLY A 281 -6.51 3.16 -22.13
C GLY A 281 -7.88 3.73 -21.80
N VAL A 282 -8.01 4.44 -20.67
CA VAL A 282 -9.24 5.16 -20.32
C VAL A 282 -9.51 6.27 -21.35
N ALA A 283 -8.50 7.05 -21.72
CA ALA A 283 -8.61 8.12 -22.71
C ALA A 283 -9.15 7.61 -24.04
N TRP A 284 -8.62 6.48 -24.50
CA TRP A 284 -8.99 5.83 -25.74
C TRP A 284 -10.42 5.29 -25.68
N LEU A 285 -10.80 4.60 -24.60
CA LEU A 285 -12.18 4.16 -24.36
C LEU A 285 -13.15 5.35 -24.32
N LEU A 286 -12.72 6.48 -23.74
CA LEU A 286 -13.50 7.70 -23.70
C LEU A 286 -13.67 8.31 -25.09
N HIS A 287 -12.61 8.34 -25.90
CA HIS A 287 -12.61 8.88 -27.26
C HIS A 287 -13.46 8.05 -28.24
N TRP A 288 -13.41 6.71 -28.14
CA TRP A 288 -14.20 5.81 -28.99
C TRP A 288 -15.72 5.94 -28.80
N GLY A 289 -16.17 6.44 -27.65
CA GLY A 289 -17.60 6.63 -27.36
C GLY A 289 -18.16 8.03 -27.66
N GLY A 290 -17.51 8.82 -28.53
CA GLY A 290 -17.98 10.14 -28.96
C GLY A 290 -17.39 11.33 -28.18
N GLN A 291 -17.30 12.48 -28.85
CA GLN A 291 -16.70 13.73 -28.33
C GLN A 291 -17.67 14.56 -27.48
N ASP A 292 -18.36 13.94 -26.53
CA ASP A 292 -19.29 14.69 -25.67
C ASP A 292 -18.58 15.24 -24.42
N ALA A 293 -19.12 16.33 -23.87
CA ALA A 293 -18.69 16.93 -22.59
C ALA A 293 -18.58 15.91 -21.44
N GLN A 294 -19.30 14.78 -21.53
CA GLN A 294 -19.23 13.66 -20.60
C GLN A 294 -17.86 12.95 -20.60
N ALA A 295 -17.15 12.90 -21.73
CA ALA A 295 -15.82 12.31 -21.81
C ALA A 295 -14.78 13.13 -21.03
N ALA A 296 -14.85 14.46 -21.11
CA ALA A 296 -13.98 15.36 -20.36
C ALA A 296 -14.20 15.25 -18.84
N VAL A 297 -15.46 15.15 -18.40
CA VAL A 297 -15.82 14.95 -16.99
C VAL A 297 -15.33 13.59 -16.48
N ALA A 298 -15.51 12.53 -17.26
CA ALA A 298 -15.04 11.20 -16.92
C ALA A 298 -13.51 11.13 -16.82
N MET A 299 -12.79 11.72 -17.79
CA MET A 299 -11.33 11.84 -17.76
C MET A 299 -10.85 12.59 -16.51
N ARG A 300 -11.51 13.69 -16.16
CA ARG A 300 -11.16 14.45 -14.96
C ARG A 300 -11.34 13.62 -13.69
N GLY A 301 -12.46 12.90 -13.57
CA GLY A 301 -12.66 11.95 -12.46
C GLY A 301 -11.58 10.88 -12.43
N VAL A 302 -11.10 10.46 -13.60
CA VAL A 302 -10.04 9.45 -13.71
C VAL A 302 -8.69 9.96 -13.23
N LEU A 303 -8.31 11.14 -13.67
CA LEU A 303 -7.07 11.78 -13.25
C LEU A 303 -7.08 12.05 -11.74
N ILE A 304 -8.22 12.50 -11.20
CA ILE A 304 -8.35 12.75 -9.76
C ILE A 304 -8.29 11.46 -8.94
N GLY A 305 -8.98 10.39 -9.37
CA GLY A 305 -8.92 9.08 -8.71
C GLY A 305 -7.51 8.47 -8.76
N SER A 306 -6.81 8.63 -9.89
CA SER A 306 -5.44 8.16 -10.05
C SER A 306 -4.47 8.95 -9.17
N LEU A 307 -4.61 10.27 -9.11
CA LEU A 307 -3.87 11.13 -8.19
C LEU A 307 -4.15 10.76 -6.73
N GLY A 308 -5.41 10.46 -6.39
CA GLY A 308 -5.80 10.00 -5.07
C GLY A 308 -5.14 8.68 -4.68
N MET A 309 -5.10 7.71 -5.59
CA MET A 309 -4.42 6.44 -5.34
C MET A 309 -2.90 6.61 -5.18
N VAL A 310 -2.27 7.38 -6.08
CA VAL A 310 -0.83 7.67 -6.00
C VAL A 310 -0.52 8.41 -4.70
N GLY A 311 -1.25 9.48 -4.36
CA GLY A 311 -1.03 10.24 -3.13
C GLY A 311 -1.29 9.42 -1.87
N GLY A 312 -2.40 8.69 -1.82
CA GLY A 312 -2.81 7.88 -0.67
C GLY A 312 -1.87 6.71 -0.37
N VAL A 313 -1.27 6.10 -1.40
CA VAL A 313 -0.36 4.95 -1.22
C VAL A 313 1.11 5.36 -1.20
N ALA A 314 1.53 6.32 -2.02
CA ALA A 314 2.95 6.68 -2.11
C ALA A 314 3.48 7.26 -0.80
N GLY A 315 2.70 8.05 -0.06
CA GLY A 315 3.11 8.60 1.24
C GLY A 315 3.56 7.52 2.24
N PRO A 316 2.69 6.58 2.62
CA PRO A 316 3.06 5.44 3.48
C PRO A 316 4.20 4.58 2.91
N MET A 317 4.27 4.41 1.59
CA MET A 317 5.36 3.65 0.96
C MET A 317 6.71 4.36 1.10
N ILE A 318 6.78 5.68 0.91
CA ILE A 318 8.00 6.48 1.12
C ILE A 318 8.49 6.29 2.56
N CYS A 319 7.59 6.40 3.56
CA CYS A 319 7.92 6.16 4.96
C CYS A 319 8.49 4.75 5.16
N THR A 320 7.77 3.74 4.68
CA THR A 320 8.09 2.33 4.90
C THR A 320 9.42 1.95 4.25
N PHE A 321 9.67 2.35 3.00
CA PHE A 321 10.93 2.07 2.32
C PHE A 321 12.12 2.73 3.00
N SER A 322 11.97 4.00 3.39
CA SER A 322 13.01 4.74 4.10
C SER A 322 13.33 4.08 5.44
N LEU A 323 12.29 3.70 6.19
CA LEU A 323 12.45 3.06 7.50
C LEU A 323 13.06 1.67 7.39
N ILE A 324 12.60 0.81 6.49
CA ILE A 324 13.16 -0.55 6.32
C ILE A 324 14.63 -0.47 5.95
N TRP A 325 14.99 0.40 5.01
CA TRP A 325 16.36 0.50 4.51
C TRP A 325 17.31 1.06 5.57
N LEU A 326 16.92 2.17 6.21
CA LEU A 326 17.75 2.78 7.25
C LEU A 326 17.81 1.92 8.50
N ASN A 327 16.72 1.29 8.92
CA ASN A 327 16.72 0.42 10.10
C ASN A 327 17.68 -0.77 9.91
N ARG A 328 17.79 -1.32 8.69
CA ARG A 328 18.77 -2.37 8.40
C ARG A 328 20.21 -1.92 8.56
N ARG A 329 20.54 -0.63 8.39
CA ARG A 329 21.91 -0.10 8.55
C ARG A 329 22.16 0.43 9.97
N TRP A 330 21.15 1.01 10.61
CA TRP A 330 21.23 1.63 11.94
C TRP A 330 20.97 0.66 13.13
N GLN A 331 20.86 -0.65 12.88
CA GLN A 331 20.77 -1.66 13.93
C GLN A 331 22.11 -1.82 14.68
N GLN A 332 22.05 -1.89 16.02
CA GLN A 332 23.25 -1.98 16.90
C GLN A 332 24.13 -3.20 16.62
N ALA A 333 23.58 -4.26 16.00
CA ALA A 333 24.34 -5.46 15.66
C ALA A 333 25.17 -5.31 14.37
N ASN A 334 25.07 -4.17 13.66
CA ASN A 334 25.85 -3.94 12.45
C ASN A 334 27.20 -3.32 12.78
N ALA A 335 28.26 -4.10 12.58
CA ALA A 335 29.65 -3.63 12.65
C ALA A 335 29.95 -2.51 11.64
N GLU A 336 29.11 -2.31 10.63
CA GLU A 336 29.28 -1.29 9.60
C GLU A 336 28.87 0.12 10.05
N LEU A 337 28.02 0.26 11.08
CA LEU A 337 27.54 1.57 11.51
C LEU A 337 28.70 2.43 12.08
N PRO A 338 29.59 1.92 12.96
CA PRO A 338 30.77 2.65 13.39
C PRO A 338 31.74 2.99 12.23
N LEU A 339 31.82 2.15 11.19
CA LEU A 339 32.66 2.43 10.02
C LEU A 339 32.19 3.67 9.26
N LEU A 340 30.90 4.01 9.30
CA LEU A 340 30.39 5.25 8.73
C LEU A 340 30.95 6.49 9.44
N ALA A 341 31.38 6.39 10.70
CA ALA A 341 32.03 7.49 11.40
C ALA A 341 33.41 7.84 10.81
N LEU A 342 34.04 6.90 10.10
CA LEU A 342 35.33 7.08 9.47
C LEU A 342 35.23 7.74 8.08
N LEU A 343 34.02 8.10 7.62
CA LEU A 343 33.87 8.76 6.33
C LEU A 343 34.58 10.12 6.35
N PRO A 344 35.44 10.40 5.36
CA PRO A 344 36.20 11.63 5.33
C PRO A 344 35.25 12.82 5.13
N GLY A 345 35.54 13.94 5.81
CA GLY A 345 34.75 15.17 5.69
C GLY A 345 33.49 15.26 6.56
N LEU A 346 33.25 14.31 7.47
CA LEU A 346 32.14 14.41 8.44
C LEU A 346 32.32 15.53 9.48
N GLY A 347 33.58 15.91 9.75
CA GLY A 347 33.92 17.00 10.66
C GLY A 347 33.51 16.72 12.10
N GLU A 348 33.14 17.79 12.81
CA GLU A 348 32.67 17.72 14.19
C GLU A 348 31.32 16.99 14.33
N PRO A 349 30.99 16.44 15.52
CA PRO A 349 29.73 15.72 15.75
C PRO A 349 28.48 16.50 15.35
N ALA A 350 28.46 17.83 15.55
CA ALA A 350 27.34 18.68 15.15
C ALA A 350 27.15 18.72 13.62
N GLN A 351 28.25 18.77 12.86
CA GLN A 351 28.23 18.72 11.41
C GLN A 351 27.80 17.33 10.92
N ALA A 352 28.36 16.27 11.51
CA ALA A 352 27.98 14.89 11.22
C ALA A 352 26.48 14.65 11.43
N ARG A 353 25.88 15.13 12.53
CA ARG A 353 24.42 15.05 12.78
C ARG A 353 23.62 15.74 11.67
N ARG A 354 24.03 16.94 11.25
CA ARG A 354 23.36 17.67 10.15
C ARG A 354 23.44 16.91 8.83
N GLN A 355 24.59 16.30 8.52
CA GLN A 355 24.78 15.52 7.29
C GLN A 355 23.96 14.23 7.31
N VAL A 356 23.88 13.53 8.44
CA VAL A 356 23.01 12.35 8.61
C VAL A 356 21.55 12.70 8.37
N VAL A 357 21.06 13.77 9.01
CA VAL A 357 19.68 14.22 8.83
C VAL A 357 19.42 14.62 7.38
N ARG A 358 20.33 15.35 6.73
CA ARG A 358 20.19 15.73 5.32
C ARG A 358 20.20 14.52 4.39
N ALA A 359 21.09 13.57 4.59
CA ALA A 359 21.18 12.38 3.75
C ALA A 359 20.00 11.42 3.96
N GLY A 360 19.54 11.26 5.21
CA GLY A 360 18.47 10.35 5.58
C GLY A 360 17.06 10.89 5.35
N LEU A 361 16.79 12.15 5.69
CA LEU A 361 15.48 12.80 5.48
C LEU A 361 15.36 13.50 4.13
N GLY A 362 16.46 13.90 3.49
CA GLY A 362 16.43 14.73 2.29
C GLY A 362 15.63 14.11 1.15
N LEU A 363 15.93 12.86 0.76
CA LEU A 363 15.20 12.17 -0.31
C LEU A 363 13.71 11.96 0.04
N PRO A 364 13.35 11.39 1.22
CA PRO A 364 11.94 11.21 1.58
C PRO A 364 11.15 12.53 1.63
N LEU A 365 11.74 13.60 2.17
CA LEU A 365 11.08 14.91 2.23
C LEU A 365 10.89 15.53 0.85
N VAL A 366 11.88 15.41 -0.05
CA VAL A 366 11.74 15.87 -1.44
C VAL A 366 10.60 15.12 -2.14
N LEU A 367 10.51 13.81 -1.98
CA LEU A 367 9.41 13.03 -2.58
C LEU A 367 8.05 13.41 -1.99
N HIS A 368 7.98 13.63 -0.66
CA HIS A 368 6.76 14.10 -0.03
C HIS A 368 6.35 15.50 -0.53
N ALA A 369 7.31 16.41 -0.67
CA ALA A 369 7.10 17.75 -1.18
C ALA A 369 6.66 17.76 -2.64
N LEU A 370 7.25 16.92 -3.50
CA LEU A 370 6.83 16.78 -4.90
C LEU A 370 5.39 16.27 -5.02
N LEU A 371 5.00 15.30 -4.19
CA LEU A 371 3.62 14.82 -4.14
C LEU A 371 2.66 15.89 -3.61
N ALA A 372 3.03 16.62 -2.56
CA ALA A 372 2.22 17.73 -2.04
C ALA A 372 2.07 18.85 -3.07
N LEU A 373 3.14 19.19 -3.80
CA LEU A 373 3.12 20.14 -4.90
C LEU A 373 2.20 19.67 -6.02
N LEU A 374 2.28 18.40 -6.42
CA LEU A 374 1.40 17.82 -7.43
C LEU A 374 -0.08 17.92 -7.02
N ILE A 375 -0.40 17.63 -5.76
CA ILE A 375 -1.76 17.79 -5.22
C ILE A 375 -2.17 19.27 -5.21
N GLY A 376 -1.27 20.18 -4.83
CA GLY A 376 -1.54 21.62 -4.84
C GLY A 376 -1.81 22.17 -6.24
N VAL A 377 -1.01 21.77 -7.24
CA VAL A 377 -1.25 22.10 -8.65
C VAL A 377 -2.60 21.54 -9.10
N ALA A 378 -2.93 20.30 -8.73
CA ALA A 378 -4.23 19.71 -9.03
C ALA A 378 -5.40 20.49 -8.38
N MET A 379 -5.24 21.03 -7.16
CA MET A 379 -6.24 21.87 -6.52
C MET A 379 -6.49 23.17 -7.30
N LEU A 380 -5.43 23.79 -7.83
CA LEU A 380 -5.52 24.98 -8.68
C LEU A 380 -6.16 24.66 -10.04
N CYS A 381 -5.82 23.52 -10.64
CA CYS A 381 -6.42 23.12 -11.92
C CYS A 381 -7.89 22.67 -11.75
N TRP A 382 -8.26 22.15 -10.58
CA TRP A 382 -9.57 21.53 -10.33
C TRP A 382 -10.34 22.12 -9.15
N HIS A 383 -10.59 23.43 -9.17
CA HIS A 383 -11.33 24.19 -8.14
C HIS A 383 -12.58 23.47 -7.56
N GLY A 384 -13.41 22.85 -8.40
CA GLY A 384 -14.61 22.14 -7.94
C GLY A 384 -14.37 20.87 -7.10
N HIS A 385 -13.12 20.42 -6.93
CA HIS A 385 -12.75 19.22 -6.18
C HIS A 385 -11.77 19.52 -5.03
N VAL A 386 -11.58 20.80 -4.69
CA VAL A 386 -10.65 21.27 -3.65
C VAL A 386 -10.92 20.59 -2.31
N ALA A 387 -12.19 20.42 -1.94
CA ALA A 387 -12.58 19.75 -0.70
C ALA A 387 -12.12 18.28 -0.66
N MET A 388 -12.18 17.54 -1.77
CA MET A 388 -11.70 16.15 -1.83
C MET A 388 -10.17 16.09 -1.83
N LEU A 389 -9.53 16.97 -2.59
CA LEU A 389 -8.07 17.05 -2.69
C LEU A 389 -7.41 17.51 -1.38
N SER A 390 -8.11 18.27 -0.53
CA SER A 390 -7.59 18.68 0.78
C SER A 390 -7.39 17.49 1.73
N PHE A 391 -8.22 16.45 1.65
CA PHE A 391 -8.01 15.20 2.42
C PHE A 391 -6.79 14.41 1.94
N LEU A 392 -6.51 14.43 0.63
CA LEU A 392 -5.29 13.85 0.08
C LEU A 392 -4.06 14.64 0.53
N LEU A 393 -4.13 15.97 0.51
CA LEU A 393 -3.07 16.83 1.02
C LEU A 393 -2.85 16.58 2.52
N LEU A 394 -3.92 16.49 3.31
CA LEU A 394 -3.86 16.16 4.74
C LEU A 394 -3.20 14.79 4.97
N ALA A 395 -3.57 13.77 4.20
CA ALA A 395 -2.95 12.46 4.29
C ALA A 395 -1.46 12.50 3.94
N GLN A 396 -1.08 13.30 2.94
CA GLN A 396 0.30 13.47 2.52
C GLN A 396 1.14 14.20 3.58
N LEU A 397 0.61 15.27 4.17
CA LEU A 397 1.25 15.99 5.28
C LEU A 397 1.39 15.10 6.50
N GLY A 398 0.32 14.36 6.86
CA GLY A 398 0.34 13.40 7.94
C GLY A 398 1.39 12.30 7.74
N ALA A 399 1.43 11.67 6.56
CA ALA A 399 2.47 10.71 6.21
C ALA A 399 3.88 11.31 6.30
N THR A 400 4.06 12.57 5.89
CA THR A 400 5.34 13.28 6.03
C THR A 400 5.77 13.40 7.51
N THR A 401 4.83 13.77 8.40
CA THR A 401 5.14 13.84 9.84
C THR A 401 5.51 12.48 10.44
N VAL A 402 4.84 11.41 10.00
CA VAL A 402 5.17 10.02 10.38
C VAL A 402 6.57 9.65 9.93
N THR A 403 6.91 9.91 8.65
CA THR A 403 8.26 9.67 8.10
C THR A 403 9.33 10.39 8.92
N VAL A 404 9.15 11.68 9.20
CA VAL A 404 10.10 12.47 9.99
C VAL A 404 10.24 11.93 11.41
N ALA A 405 9.12 11.64 12.08
CA ALA A 405 9.13 11.14 13.45
C ALA A 405 9.84 9.79 13.57
N MET A 406 9.55 8.84 12.67
CA MET A 406 10.15 7.51 12.68
C MET A 406 11.66 7.57 12.42
N LEU A 407 12.08 8.35 11.42
CA LEU A 407 13.49 8.46 11.04
C LEU A 407 14.31 9.23 12.09
N LEU A 408 13.77 10.28 12.69
CA LEU A 408 14.46 10.99 13.78
C LEU A 408 14.62 10.13 15.04
N ASN A 409 13.64 9.28 15.37
CA ASN A 409 13.79 8.34 16.49
C ASN A 409 14.85 7.27 16.18
N LEU A 410 14.88 6.77 14.94
CA LEU A 410 15.92 5.84 14.50
C LEU A 410 17.32 6.45 14.63
N PHE A 411 17.54 7.67 14.13
CA PHE A 411 18.84 8.34 14.25
C PHE A 411 19.19 8.72 15.68
N GLY A 412 18.19 9.04 16.50
CA GLY A 412 18.39 9.36 17.91
C GLY A 412 18.67 8.16 18.81
N GLY A 413 18.93 6.96 18.24
CA GLY A 413 19.19 5.73 18.99
C GLY A 413 17.98 5.20 19.76
N ARG A 414 16.80 5.82 19.60
CA ARG A 414 15.58 5.43 20.31
C ARG A 414 14.89 4.35 19.50
N ARG A 415 15.10 3.10 19.92
CA ARG A 415 14.34 1.96 19.40
C ARG A 415 12.89 2.09 19.84
N LEU A 416 12.06 2.63 18.95
CA LEU A 416 10.62 2.49 19.07
C LEU A 416 10.33 0.99 19.09
N SER A 417 9.55 0.55 20.07
CA SER A 417 9.15 -0.84 20.15
C SER A 417 8.43 -1.22 18.86
N ILE A 418 8.54 -2.48 18.46
CA ILE A 418 7.86 -2.98 17.26
C ILE A 418 6.35 -2.71 17.30
N TRP A 419 5.79 -2.63 18.51
CA TRP A 419 4.40 -2.28 18.77
C TRP A 419 4.09 -0.83 18.42
N VAL A 420 4.90 0.12 18.87
CA VAL A 420 4.68 1.55 18.57
C VAL A 420 4.87 1.81 17.09
N SER A 421 5.95 1.31 16.49
CA SER A 421 6.20 1.48 15.05
C SER A 421 5.10 0.82 14.20
N GLY A 422 4.67 -0.39 14.59
CA GLY A 422 3.57 -1.10 13.93
C GLY A 422 2.25 -0.33 14.04
N ALA A 423 1.88 0.11 15.24
CA ALA A 423 0.66 0.87 15.46
C ALA A 423 0.63 2.17 14.67
N VAL A 424 1.74 2.92 14.63
CA VAL A 424 1.81 4.16 13.85
C VAL A 424 1.69 3.91 12.35
N LEU A 425 2.42 2.92 11.81
CA LEU A 425 2.35 2.60 10.38
C LEU A 425 0.97 2.11 9.97
N VAL A 426 0.34 1.25 10.77
CA VAL A 426 -1.03 0.77 10.52
C VAL A 426 -2.03 1.91 10.61
N THR A 427 -1.95 2.74 11.64
CA THR A 427 -2.85 3.90 11.81
C THR A 427 -2.70 4.87 10.64
N SER A 428 -1.45 5.21 10.27
CA SER A 428 -1.18 6.07 9.12
C SER A 428 -1.72 5.48 7.82
N PHE A 429 -1.57 4.17 7.60
CA PHE A 429 -2.07 3.51 6.40
C PHE A 429 -3.61 3.53 6.34
N VAL A 430 -4.28 3.23 7.46
CA VAL A 430 -5.75 3.29 7.57
C VAL A 430 -6.26 4.71 7.32
N LEU A 431 -5.63 5.72 7.91
CA LEU A 431 -6.01 7.11 7.72
C LEU A 431 -5.75 7.58 6.28
N CYS A 432 -4.66 7.17 5.64
CA CYS A 432 -4.40 7.48 4.23
C CYS A 432 -5.45 6.85 3.30
N LEU A 433 -5.82 5.58 3.51
CA LEU A 433 -6.89 4.94 2.75
C LEU A 433 -8.25 5.59 3.01
N SER A 434 -8.53 5.97 4.27
CA SER A 434 -9.78 6.66 4.63
C SER A 434 -9.87 8.05 3.98
N SER A 435 -8.77 8.80 3.93
CA SER A 435 -8.66 10.08 3.22
C SER A 435 -8.84 9.97 1.71
N LEU A 436 -8.62 8.78 1.13
CA LEU A 436 -8.93 8.51 -0.27
C LEU A 436 -10.40 8.11 -0.44
N LEU A 437 -10.88 7.17 0.37
CA LEU A 437 -12.17 6.51 0.18
C LEU A 437 -13.35 7.36 0.69
N LEU A 438 -13.27 7.92 1.91
CA LEU A 438 -14.41 8.60 2.53
C LEU A 438 -14.86 9.84 1.73
N PRO A 439 -13.97 10.74 1.30
CA PRO A 439 -14.37 11.87 0.45
C PRO A 439 -14.94 11.44 -0.90
N ALA A 440 -14.37 10.40 -1.51
CA ALA A 440 -14.81 9.89 -2.81
C ALA A 440 -16.22 9.29 -2.75
N ILE A 441 -16.58 8.63 -1.64
CA ILE A 441 -17.92 8.08 -1.46
C ILE A 441 -18.89 9.07 -0.83
N SER A 442 -18.45 10.11 -0.12
CA SER A 442 -19.34 11.13 0.47
C SER A 442 -19.77 12.19 -0.55
N TRP A 443 -18.86 12.60 -1.43
CA TRP A 443 -19.07 13.67 -2.40
C TRP A 443 -18.98 13.19 -3.85
N GLY A 444 -18.87 11.87 -4.06
CA GLY A 444 -18.94 11.26 -5.37
C GLY A 444 -20.32 11.36 -6.01
N ARG A 445 -20.41 10.89 -7.26
CA ARG A 445 -21.65 10.98 -8.06
C ARG A 445 -22.83 10.18 -7.48
N HIS A 446 -22.53 9.08 -6.79
CA HIS A 446 -23.50 8.31 -6.00
C HIS A 446 -23.09 8.38 -4.53
N PRO A 447 -23.39 9.49 -3.84
CA PRO A 447 -22.91 9.69 -2.48
C PRO A 447 -23.53 8.64 -1.56
N VAL A 448 -22.67 7.88 -0.88
CA VAL A 448 -23.10 6.90 0.11
C VAL A 448 -23.59 7.64 1.33
N ALA A 449 -24.85 7.39 1.60
CA ALA A 449 -25.61 8.15 2.52
C ALA A 449 -25.20 7.80 3.97
N GLY A 450 -24.84 8.81 4.78
CA GLY A 450 -24.37 8.64 6.16
C GLY A 450 -22.84 8.59 6.33
N VAL A 451 -22.06 8.71 5.25
CA VAL A 451 -20.58 8.73 5.34
C VAL A 451 -20.02 10.11 5.64
N GLU A 452 -20.63 11.18 5.16
CA GLU A 452 -20.15 12.56 5.31
C GLU A 452 -19.83 12.97 6.77
N PRO A 453 -20.61 12.58 7.80
CA PRO A 453 -20.25 12.87 9.18
C PRO A 453 -18.92 12.25 9.64
N LEU A 454 -18.41 11.21 8.97
CA LEU A 454 -17.13 10.58 9.29
C LEU A 454 -15.91 11.41 8.84
N LEU A 455 -16.11 12.44 8.01
CA LEU A 455 -15.03 13.30 7.54
C LEU A 455 -14.41 14.17 8.65
N LEU A 456 -15.23 14.66 9.59
CA LEU A 456 -14.73 15.47 10.71
C LEU A 456 -13.90 14.63 11.70
N PRO A 457 -14.35 13.44 12.14
CA PRO A 457 -13.50 12.50 12.89
C PRO A 457 -12.19 12.15 12.18
N LEU A 458 -12.20 12.04 10.85
CA LEU A 458 -10.99 11.78 10.08
C LEU A 458 -9.97 12.92 10.22
N VAL A 459 -10.41 14.18 10.16
CA VAL A 459 -9.52 15.33 10.42
C VAL A 459 -9.00 15.29 11.85
N GLY A 460 -9.86 15.04 12.83
CA GLY A 460 -9.47 14.91 14.24
C GLY A 460 -8.42 13.81 14.46
N ALA A 461 -8.59 12.65 13.81
CA ALA A 461 -7.65 11.54 13.88
C ALA A 461 -6.28 11.90 13.28
N TRP A 462 -6.24 12.64 12.16
CA TRP A 462 -4.99 13.15 11.58
C TRP A 462 -4.30 14.16 12.50
N LEU A 463 -5.06 15.07 13.11
CA LEU A 463 -4.50 16.04 14.08
C LEU A 463 -3.92 15.34 15.30
N LEU A 464 -4.62 14.34 15.84
CA LEU A 464 -4.16 13.55 16.97
C LEU A 464 -2.87 12.78 16.62
N LEU A 465 -2.85 12.10 15.46
CA LEU A 465 -1.67 11.39 14.99
C LEU A 465 -0.50 12.37 14.76
N GLY A 466 -0.76 13.50 14.11
CA GLY A 466 0.23 14.54 13.84
C GLY A 466 0.84 15.10 15.13
N ALA A 467 0.02 15.41 16.14
CA ALA A 467 0.50 15.86 17.45
C ALA A 467 1.40 14.80 18.12
N GLY A 468 0.98 13.53 18.09
CA GLY A 468 1.79 12.41 18.57
C GLY A 468 3.12 12.27 17.83
N MET A 469 3.11 12.44 16.49
CA MET A 469 4.32 12.38 15.67
C MET A 469 5.26 13.55 15.91
N ILE A 470 4.75 14.77 16.09
CA ILE A 470 5.58 15.93 16.46
C ILE A 470 6.25 15.70 17.82
N TRP A 471 5.52 15.15 18.78
CA TRP A 471 6.08 14.80 20.09
C TRP A 471 7.17 13.72 19.99
N LEU A 472 6.93 12.67 19.20
CA LEU A 472 7.94 11.64 18.92
C LEU A 472 9.15 12.22 18.18
N ALA A 473 8.96 13.06 17.18
CA ALA A 473 10.02 13.72 16.42
C ALA A 473 10.91 14.58 17.34
N ARG A 474 10.30 15.37 18.23
CA ARG A 474 11.02 16.14 19.26
C ARG A 474 11.86 15.25 20.17
N ARG A 475 11.31 14.10 20.58
CA ARG A 475 12.02 13.11 21.40
C ARG A 475 13.19 12.47 20.66
N GLY A 476 13.01 12.09 19.40
CA GLY A 476 14.07 11.56 18.54
C GLY A 476 15.18 12.59 18.30
N TRP A 477 14.80 13.84 18.02
CA TRP A 477 15.74 14.95 17.87
C TRP A 477 16.59 15.18 19.12
N ARG A 478 15.97 15.21 20.30
CA ARG A 478 16.70 15.32 21.58
C ARG A 478 17.67 14.15 21.79
N GLY A 479 17.24 12.93 21.46
CA GLY A 479 18.12 11.75 21.51
C GLY A 479 19.35 11.90 20.60
N LEU A 480 19.13 12.36 19.36
CA LEU A 480 20.23 12.61 18.41
C LEU A 480 21.23 13.67 18.91
N MET A 481 20.73 14.71 19.59
CA MET A 481 21.59 15.74 20.18
C MET A 481 22.37 15.26 21.40
N GLN A 482 21.86 14.26 22.13
CA GLN A 482 22.49 13.69 23.32
C GLN A 482 23.58 12.65 22.99
N LEU A 483 23.55 12.06 21.78
CA LEU A 483 24.57 11.09 21.37
C LEU A 483 25.94 11.76 21.19
N PRO A 484 27.04 11.15 21.65
CA PRO A 484 28.39 11.68 21.46
C PRO A 484 28.75 11.79 19.97
N HIS A 485 28.32 10.80 19.16
CA HIS A 485 28.44 10.81 17.71
C HIS A 485 27.23 10.10 17.09
N PRO A 486 26.67 10.52 15.94
CA PRO A 486 25.45 9.92 15.35
C PRO A 486 25.59 8.44 14.92
N PHE A 487 26.81 7.92 14.84
CA PHE A 487 27.09 6.52 14.49
C PHE A 487 27.60 5.68 15.67
N VAL A 488 27.78 6.28 16.85
CA VAL A 488 28.21 5.58 18.06
C VAL A 488 27.00 5.51 18.98
N GLN A 489 26.37 4.34 19.03
CA GLN A 489 25.28 4.06 19.96
C GLN A 489 25.87 3.42 21.22
N SER A 490 25.64 4.05 22.37
CA SER A 490 25.98 3.51 23.70
C SER A 490 25.04 2.39 24.12
#